data_AF-A0A7W8LEE9-F1
#
_entry.id   AF-A0A7W8LEE9-F1
#
_cell.length_a   1.000
_cell.length_b   1.000
_cell.length_c   1.000
_cell.angle_alpha   90.00
_cell.angle_beta   90.00
_cell.angle_gamma   90.00
#
_symmetry.space_group_name_H-M   'P 1'
#
loop_
_entity.id
_entity.type
_entity.pdbx_description
1 polymer ?
#
loop_
_entity_poly.entity_id
_entity_poly.type
_entity_poly.pdbx_seq_one_letter_code
_entity_poly.pdbx_strand_id
1 'polypeptide(L)' 'MKVVRSKRLDHVLKDPKAAEQLRAFLASATLTKPSDVEITVKDSAGNFVRYQPKLVRVAGSGA' A
#
# COMPACT_ATOMS: atom_id res chain seq x y z
N MET A 1 -9.04 2.78 20.38
CA MET A 1 -8.84 3.52 19.13
C MET A 1 -8.98 2.53 17.96
N LYS A 2 -10.07 2.57 17.18
CA LYS A 2 -10.32 1.59 16.10
C LYS A 2 -9.77 2.14 14.80
N VAL A 3 -8.63 1.60 14.34
CA VAL A 3 -8.08 1.95 13.03
C VAL A 3 -8.90 1.23 11.97
N VAL A 4 -9.68 1.97 11.18
CA VAL A 4 -10.42 1.40 10.05
C VAL A 4 -9.44 1.28 8.88
N ARG A 5 -9.08 0.04 8.54
CA ARG A 5 -8.22 -0.28 7.39
C ARG A 5 -9.05 -0.93 6.30
N SER A 6 -8.65 -0.72 5.05
CA SER A 6 -9.25 -1.45 3.94
C SER A 6 -8.82 -2.93 4.01
N LYS A 7 -9.71 -3.85 3.61
CA LYS A 7 -9.37 -5.29 3.54
C LYS A 7 -8.14 -5.57 2.68
N ARG A 8 -7.89 -4.73 1.65
CA ARG A 8 -6.70 -4.80 0.79
C ARG A 8 -5.43 -4.48 1.56
N LEU A 9 -5.43 -3.42 2.37
CA LEU A 9 -4.28 -3.06 3.19
C LEU A 9 -3.98 -4.14 4.23
N ASP A 10 -5.00 -4.75 4.82
CA ASP A 10 -4.79 -5.85 5.77
C ASP A 10 -4.12 -7.07 5.12
N HIS A 11 -4.44 -7.38 3.86
CA HIS A 11 -3.77 -8.47 3.13
C HIS A 11 -2.30 -8.14 2.87
N VAL A 12 -2.01 -6.92 2.42
CA VAL A 12 -0.63 -6.45 2.19
C VAL A 12 0.20 -6.48 3.48
N LEU A 13 -0.39 -6.12 4.62
CA LEU A 13 0.32 -6.11 5.90
C LEU A 13 0.54 -7.50 6.50
N LYS A 14 -0.26 -8.50 6.14
CA LYS A 14 -0.11 -9.89 6.59
C LYS A 14 0.95 -10.66 5.81
N ASP A 15 1.20 -10.28 4.56
CA ASP A 15 2.25 -10.88 3.73
C ASP A 15 3.59 -10.14 4.00
N PRO A 16 4.62 -10.82 4.54
CA PRO A 16 5.90 -10.19 4.87
C PRO A 16 6.55 -9.51 3.66
N LYS A 17 6.44 -10.11 2.48
CA LYS A 17 7.03 -9.61 1.24
C LYS A 17 6.27 -8.39 0.73
N ALA A 18 4.93 -8.45 0.75
CA ALA A 18 4.11 -7.31 0.36
C ALA A 18 4.29 -6.13 1.32
N ALA A 19 4.46 -6.39 2.62
CA ALA A 19 4.75 -5.37 3.61
C ALA A 19 6.13 -4.72 3.39
N GLU A 20 7.15 -5.48 2.98
CA GLU A 20 8.45 -4.94 2.58
C GLU A 20 8.35 -4.04 1.35
N GLN A 21 7.63 -4.48 0.32
CA GLN A 21 7.37 -3.66 -0.88
C GLN A 21 6.62 -2.37 -0.53
N LEU A 22 5.66 -2.43 0.39
CA LEU A 22 4.97 -1.24 0.89
C LEU A 22 5.93 -0.28 1.61
N ARG A 23 6.86 -0.78 2.42
CA ARG A 23 7.88 0.07 3.07
C ARG A 23 8.81 0.71 2.04
N ALA A 24 9.24 -0.04 1.01
CA ALA A 24 10.06 0.48 -0.07
C ALA A 24 9.32 1.58 -0.86
N PHE A 25 8.02 1.40 -1.12
CA PHE A 25 7.17 2.44 -1.66
C PHE A 25 7.18 3.67 -0.76
N LEU A 26 6.85 3.53 0.53
CA LEU A 26 6.75 4.69 1.44
C LEU A 26 8.08 5.44 1.61
N ALA A 27 9.21 4.74 1.57
CA ALA A 27 10.54 5.34 1.65
C ALA A 27 10.91 6.15 0.40
N SER A 28 10.39 5.79 -0.78
CA SER A 28 10.70 6.43 -2.07
C SER A 28 9.58 7.32 -2.62
N ALA A 29 8.38 7.23 -2.05
CA ALA A 29 7.20 7.89 -2.58
C ALA A 29 7.26 9.40 -2.38
N THR A 30 7.02 10.14 -3.46
CA THR A 30 6.87 11.59 -3.45
C THR A 30 5.56 11.97 -4.14
N LEU A 31 4.91 13.05 -3.71
CA LEU A 31 3.64 13.49 -4.31
C LEU A 31 3.77 13.90 -5.78
N THR A 32 4.99 14.23 -6.22
CA THR A 32 5.28 14.75 -7.55
C THR A 32 5.75 13.70 -8.54
N LYS A 33 6.10 12.48 -8.09
CA LYS A 33 6.57 11.41 -8.97
C LYS A 33 5.71 10.14 -8.82
N PRO A 34 5.34 9.49 -9.93
CA PRO A 34 4.81 8.13 -9.86
C PRO A 34 5.86 7.21 -9.23
N SER A 35 5.41 6.20 -8.47
CA SER A 35 6.31 5.19 -7.93
C SER A 35 6.40 4.02 -8.89
N ASP A 36 7.62 3.50 -9.07
CA ASP A 36 7.88 2.28 -9.83
C ASP A 36 7.72 1.01 -8.98
N VAL A 37 7.37 1.16 -7.70
CA VAL A 37 7.23 0.04 -6.76
C VAL A 37 5.87 -0.62 -6.94
N GLU A 38 5.87 -1.89 -7.37
CA GLU A 38 4.68 -2.74 -7.41
C GLU A 38 4.59 -3.62 -6.16
N ILE A 39 3.39 -3.67 -5.55
CA ILE A 39 3.12 -4.55 -4.42
C ILE A 39 2.39 -5.79 -4.93
N THR A 40 2.99 -6.96 -4.74
CA THR A 40 2.37 -8.24 -5.08
C THR A 40 2.00 -8.98 -3.82
N VAL A 41 0.76 -9.45 -3.71
CA VAL A 41 0.26 -10.19 -2.55
C VAL A 41 -0.65 -11.32 -3.01
N LYS A 42 -0.75 -12.38 -2.21
CA LYS A 42 -1.78 -13.41 -2.42
C LYS A 42 -3.12 -12.95 -1.82
N ASP A 43 -4.18 -13.05 -2.61
CA ASP A 43 -5.53 -12.84 -2.09
C ASP A 43 -5.99 -14.04 -1.23
N SER A 44 -7.20 -13.94 -0.68
CA SER A 44 -7.81 -15.01 0.12
C SER A 44 -8.11 -16.28 -0.67
N ALA A 45 -8.11 -16.22 -2.00
CA ALA A 45 -8.28 -17.37 -2.88
C ALA A 45 -6.93 -17.97 -3.32
N GLY A 46 -5.80 -17.41 -2.87
CA GLY A 46 -4.45 -17.86 -3.20
C GLY A 46 -3.90 -17.29 -4.51
N ASN A 47 -4.64 -16.42 -5.19
CA ASN A 47 -4.21 -15.80 -6.45
C ASN A 47 -3.25 -14.64 -6.19
N PHE A 48 -2.28 -14.45 -7.08
CA PHE A 48 -1.41 -13.29 -7.02
C PHE A 48 -2.12 -12.06 -7.56
N VAL A 49 -2.25 -11.04 -6.71
CA VAL A 49 -2.81 -9.74 -7.05
C VAL A 49 -1.71 -8.70 -6.97
N ARG A 50 -1.70 -7.78 -7.94
CA ARG A 50 -0.73 -6.70 -8.03
C ARG A 50 -1.41 -5.36 -7.76
N TYR A 51 -0.75 -4.52 -6.97
CA TYR A 51 -1.20 -3.18 -6.65
C TYR A 51 -0.11 -2.17 -7.00
N GLN A 52 -0.52 -1.09 -7.67
CA GLN A 52 0.31 0.10 -7.82
C GLN A 52 -0.08 1.13 -6.76
N PRO A 53 0.68 1.26 -5.67
CA PRO A 53 0.42 2.26 -4.64
C PRO A 53 0.65 3.69 -5.19
N LYS A 54 -0.18 4.63 -4.74
CA LYS A 54 -0.08 6.04 -5.10
C LYS A 54 -0.35 6.93 -3.88
N LEU A 55 0.43 7.99 -3.74
CA LEU A 55 0.13 9.04 -2.75
C LEU A 55 -0.99 9.93 -3.29
N VAL A 56 -2.04 10.10 -2.51
CA VAL A 56 -3.17 10.97 -2.81
C VAL A 56 -3.26 12.02 -1.71
N ARG A 57 -3.37 13.31 -2.10
CA ARG A 57 -3.64 14.37 -1.13
C ARG A 57 -5.06 14.20 -0.60
N VAL A 58 -5.20 14.18 0.72
CA VAL A 58 -6.51 14.22 1.38
C VAL A 58 -6.81 15.67 1.74
N ALA A 59 -7.83 16.25 1.11
CA ALA A 59 -8.33 17.57 1.47
C ALA A 59 -8.90 17.50 2.91
N GLY A 60 -8.33 18.30 3.82
CA GLY A 60 -8.66 18.29 5.25
C GLY A 60 -7.51 17.85 6.16
N SER A 61 -6.38 17.38 5.62
CA SER A 61 -5.13 17.20 6.37
C SER A 61 -4.22 18.43 6.19
N GLY A 62 -4.76 19.61 6.45
CA GLY A 62 -3.98 20.83 6.66
C GLY A 62 -4.05 21.17 8.14
N ALA A 63 -2.89 21.38 8.77
CA ALA A 63 -2.83 22.16 10.00
C ALA A 63 -3.25 23.61 9.70
#